data_AF-A0A151P380-F1
#
_entry.id   AF-A0A151P380-F1
#
_cell.length_a   1.000
_cell.length_b   1.000
_cell.length_c   1.000
_cell.angle_alpha   90.00
_cell.angle_beta   90.00
_cell.angle_gamma   90.00
#
_symmetry.space_group_name_H-M   'P 1'
#
loop_
_entity.id
_entity.type
_entity.pdbx_description
1 polymer ?
#
loop_
_entity_poly.entity_id
_entity_poly.type
_entity_poly.pdbx_seq_one_letter_code
_entity_poly.pdbx_strand_id
1 'polypeptide(L)'
;MFPLQVIFLASLICSYGDALVLTQSEPSKTREETKSASIKCHVTGTTTVIHWYRHKPGEGPERILYLSAGKAVYDKESEKKFSARQESTKGI
;
A
#
# COMPACT_ATOMS: atom_id res chain seq x y z
N MET A 1 0.75 28.83 47.91
CA MET A 1 0.04 27.56 47.67
C MET A 1 -0.31 27.45 46.19
N PHE A 2 0.65 27.06 45.37
CA PHE A 2 0.50 26.67 43.96
C PHE A 2 1.57 25.58 43.78
N PRO A 3 1.27 24.35 43.33
CA PRO A 3 0.93 24.15 41.92
C PRO A 3 0.11 22.86 41.67
N LEU A 4 -1.21 22.85 41.86
CA LEU A 4 -2.03 21.71 41.40
C LEU A 4 -2.47 21.83 39.92
N GLN A 5 -2.34 23.03 39.34
CA GLN A 5 -2.86 23.33 38.00
C GLN A 5 -1.90 23.03 36.84
N VAL A 6 -0.63 22.71 37.12
CA VAL A 6 0.37 22.46 36.06
C VAL A 6 0.31 21.01 35.54
N ILE A 7 -0.30 20.09 36.29
CA ILE A 7 -0.25 18.65 35.99
C ILE A 7 -1.26 18.25 34.90
N PHE A 8 -2.32 19.03 34.68
CA PHE A 8 -3.41 18.64 33.76
C PHE A 8 -3.17 18.93 32.27
N LEU A 9 -2.06 19.57 31.90
CA LEU A 9 -1.75 19.94 30.50
C LEU A 9 -0.68 19.04 29.84
N ALA A 10 -0.19 18.01 30.52
CA ALA A 10 1.08 17.36 30.17
C ALA A 10 0.99 16.02 29.41
N SER A 11 -0.16 15.59 28.86
CA SER A 11 -0.20 14.33 28.11
C SER A 11 -1.14 14.33 26.92
N LEU A 12 -0.93 15.26 25.99
CA LEU A 12 -1.17 14.98 24.57
C LEU A 12 0.18 14.54 23.97
N ILE A 13 0.60 13.31 24.26
CA ILE A 13 1.71 12.69 23.54
C ILE A 13 1.10 12.27 22.19
N CYS A 14 1.20 13.13 21.19
CA CYS A 14 0.98 12.73 19.81
C CYS A 14 2.01 11.64 19.51
N SER A 15 1.58 10.39 19.48
CA SER A 15 2.39 9.30 18.95
C SER A 15 2.65 9.61 17.47
N TYR A 16 3.85 10.10 17.16
CA TYR A 16 4.36 10.18 15.80
C TYR A 16 4.59 8.75 15.33
N GLY A 17 3.55 8.12 14.79
CA GLY A 17 3.70 6.96 13.93
C GLY A 17 3.81 7.44 12.50
N ASP A 18 4.84 7.00 11.78
CA ASP A 18 4.85 7.14 10.32
C ASP A 18 3.70 6.33 9.75
N ALA A 19 2.62 7.01 9.36
CA ALA A 19 1.45 6.37 8.79
C ALA A 19 1.78 5.87 7.37
N LEU A 20 1.65 4.56 7.14
CA LEU A 20 1.69 4.00 5.79
C LEU A 20 0.38 4.30 5.08
N VAL A 21 0.43 5.08 4.01
CA VAL A 21 -0.73 5.43 3.19
C VAL A 21 -0.55 4.86 1.78
N LEU A 22 -1.60 4.19 1.29
CA LEU A 22 -1.66 3.57 -0.02
C LEU A 22 -2.81 4.20 -0.82
N THR A 23 -2.48 4.86 -1.93
CA THR A 23 -3.48 5.56 -2.76
C THR A 23 -3.46 5.00 -4.18
N GLN A 24 -4.62 4.54 -4.66
CA GLN A 24 -4.83 4.16 -6.05
C GLN A 24 -5.63 5.27 -6.76
N SER A 25 -5.00 5.93 -7.73
CA SER A 25 -5.55 7.16 -8.33
C SER A 25 -6.68 6.91 -9.34
N GLU A 26 -6.74 5.72 -9.94
CA GLU A 26 -7.70 5.38 -11.00
C GLU A 26 -8.68 4.33 -10.44
N PRO A 27 -9.96 4.69 -10.15
CA PRO A 27 -10.91 3.78 -9.50
C PRO A 27 -11.39 2.65 -10.42
N SER A 28 -11.31 2.84 -11.75
CA SER A 28 -11.70 1.84 -12.74
C SER A 28 -10.89 2.00 -14.01
N LYS A 29 -10.49 0.88 -14.62
CA LYS A 29 -9.77 0.87 -15.90
C LYS A 29 -10.32 -0.21 -16.82
N THR A 30 -10.89 0.21 -17.95
CA THR A 30 -11.40 -0.70 -18.97
C THR A 30 -10.41 -0.82 -20.12
N ARG A 31 -10.17 -2.06 -20.55
CA ARG A 31 -9.30 -2.42 -21.68
C ARG A 31 -9.90 -3.63 -22.42
N GLU A 32 -9.51 -3.80 -23.66
CA GLU A 32 -9.79 -5.02 -24.43
C GLU A 32 -9.12 -6.24 -23.76
N GLU A 33 -9.70 -7.43 -23.92
CA GLU A 33 -9.24 -8.66 -23.24
C GLU A 33 -7.77 -9.02 -23.52
N THR A 34 -7.26 -8.67 -24.69
CA THR A 34 -5.88 -8.96 -25.11
C THR A 34 -4.87 -7.88 -24.71
N LYS A 35 -5.34 -6.78 -24.10
CA LYS A 35 -4.51 -5.62 -23.73
C LYS A 35 -4.25 -5.60 -22.23
N SER A 36 -3.01 -5.34 -21.87
CA SER A 36 -2.63 -5.21 -20.46
C SER A 36 -3.21 -3.93 -19.85
N ALA A 37 -3.78 -4.08 -18.65
CA ALA A 37 -4.15 -2.98 -17.77
C ALA A 37 -3.06 -2.78 -16.71
N SER A 38 -2.78 -1.52 -16.36
CA SER A 38 -1.81 -1.17 -15.32
C SER A 38 -2.49 -0.33 -14.24
N ILE A 39 -2.34 -0.75 -12.99
CA ILE A 39 -2.86 -0.07 -11.80
C ILE A 39 -1.68 0.58 -11.08
N LYS A 40 -1.80 1.87 -10.77
CA LYS A 40 -0.78 2.62 -10.03
C LYS A 40 -1.16 2.70 -8.56
N CYS A 41 -0.19 2.44 -7.68
CA CYS A 41 -0.32 2.63 -6.25
C CYS A 41 0.76 3.62 -5.79
N HIS A 42 0.33 4.73 -5.22
CA HIS A 42 1.19 5.68 -4.54
C HIS A 42 1.35 5.24 -3.09
N VAL A 43 2.59 5.08 -2.65
CA VAL A 43 2.93 4.66 -1.30
C VAL A 43 3.59 5.83 -0.59
N THR A 44 3.00 6.27 0.51
CA THR A 44 3.59 7.27 1.40
C THR A 44 3.95 6.59 2.72
N GLY A 45 5.19 6.77 3.17
CA GLY A 45 5.77 6.05 4.30
C GLY A 45 6.75 4.96 3.86
N THR A 46 7.32 4.26 4.84
CA THR A 46 8.33 3.22 4.64
C THR A 46 7.72 1.83 4.76
N THR A 47 7.90 1.01 3.73
CA THR A 47 7.58 -0.42 3.76
C THR A 47 8.60 -1.22 2.97
N THR A 48 8.91 -2.43 3.44
CA THR A 48 9.77 -3.38 2.74
C THR A 48 8.98 -4.35 1.85
N VAL A 49 7.66 -4.44 2.07
CA VAL A 49 6.77 -5.39 1.40
C VAL A 49 5.45 -4.71 1.00
N ILE A 50 5.00 -4.95 -0.24
CA ILE A 50 3.70 -4.50 -0.73
C ILE A 50 2.95 -5.69 -1.32
N HIS A 51 1.76 -5.97 -0.80
CA HIS A 51 0.92 -7.06 -1.29
C HIS A 51 -0.14 -6.54 -2.27
N TRP A 52 -0.35 -7.25 -3.38
CA TRP A 52 -1.41 -6.99 -4.33
C TRP A 52 -2.49 -8.07 -4.23
N TYR A 53 -3.74 -7.64 -4.06
CA TYR A 53 -4.90 -8.51 -3.96
C TYR A 53 -5.88 -8.27 -5.10
N ARG A 54 -6.54 -9.34 -5.55
CA ARG A 54 -7.71 -9.31 -6.43
C ARG A 54 -8.93 -9.70 -5.62
N HIS A 55 -10.01 -8.96 -5.76
CA HIS A 55 -11.29 -9.27 -5.15
C HIS A 55 -12.35 -9.31 -6.27
N LYS A 56 -12.95 -10.48 -6.50
CA LYS A 56 -14.05 -10.64 -7.45
C LYS A 56 -15.39 -10.64 -6.71
N PRO A 57 -16.50 -10.23 -7.34
CA PRO A 57 -17.82 -10.29 -6.73
C PRO A 57 -18.13 -11.70 -6.18
N GLY A 58 -18.46 -11.79 -4.89
CA GLY A 58 -18.82 -13.05 -4.23
C GLY A 58 -17.64 -13.94 -3.81
N GLU A 59 -16.40 -13.55 -4.08
CA GLU A 59 -15.19 -14.26 -3.63
C GLU A 59 -14.48 -13.47 -2.52
N GLY A 60 -13.62 -14.13 -1.72
CA GLY A 60 -12.72 -13.43 -0.80
C GLY A 60 -11.55 -12.75 -1.52
N PRO A 61 -10.83 -11.82 -0.85
CA PRO A 61 -9.59 -11.27 -1.38
C PRO A 61 -8.56 -12.37 -1.62
N GLU A 62 -8.02 -12.44 -2.83
CA GLU A 62 -6.97 -13.38 -3.22
C GLU A 62 -5.68 -12.62 -3.51
N ARG A 63 -4.57 -12.99 -2.87
CA ARG A 63 -3.27 -12.39 -3.16
C ARG A 63 -2.77 -12.89 -4.51
N ILE A 64 -2.50 -11.97 -5.42
CA ILE A 64 -1.99 -12.30 -6.77
C ILE A 64 -0.47 -12.26 -6.82
N LEU A 65 0.15 -11.33 -6.09
CA LEU A 65 1.60 -11.24 -5.91
C LEU A 65 1.93 -10.36 -4.71
N TYR A 66 3.19 -10.37 -4.29
CA TYR A 66 3.74 -9.33 -3.43
C TYR A 66 5.12 -8.89 -3.90
N LEU A 67 5.42 -7.61 -3.71
CA LEU A 67 6.75 -7.06 -3.87
C LEU A 67 7.49 -7.17 -2.55
N SER A 68 8.66 -7.78 -2.56
CA SER A 68 9.60 -7.79 -1.44
C SER A 68 10.97 -7.38 -1.95
N ALA A 69 11.56 -6.35 -1.34
CA ALA A 69 12.84 -5.78 -1.77
C ALA A 69 12.89 -5.50 -3.30
N GLY A 70 11.79 -4.98 -3.86
CA GLY A 70 11.67 -4.66 -5.29
C GLY A 70 11.46 -5.85 -6.23
N LYS A 71 11.33 -7.07 -5.71
CA LYS A 71 11.09 -8.29 -6.52
C LYS A 71 9.67 -8.80 -6.33
N ALA A 72 9.01 -9.14 -7.42
CA ALA A 72 7.70 -9.77 -7.39
C ALA A 72 7.81 -11.27 -7.03
N VAL A 73 7.02 -11.69 -6.06
CA VAL A 73 6.90 -13.07 -5.59
C VAL A 73 5.45 -13.50 -5.74
N TYR A 74 5.25 -14.75 -6.17
CA TYR A 74 3.96 -15.32 -6.53
C TYR A 74 3.69 -16.57 -5.69
N ASP A 75 2.46 -16.72 -5.22
CA ASP A 75 2.02 -17.92 -4.49
C ASP A 75 1.68 -19.07 -5.45
N LYS A 76 1.30 -18.75 -6.70
CA LYS A 76 0.89 -19.71 -7.74
C LYS A 76 1.54 -19.37 -9.08
N GLU A 77 1.91 -20.39 -9.85
CA GLU A 77 2.47 -20.24 -11.20
C GLU A 77 1.49 -19.53 -12.17
N SER A 78 0.19 -19.76 -12.03
CA SER A 78 -0.86 -19.12 -12.83
C SER A 78 -0.90 -17.60 -12.70
N GLU A 79 -0.34 -17.06 -11.62
CA GLU A 79 -0.30 -15.62 -11.34
C GLU A 79 0.89 -14.91 -12.00
N LYS A 80 1.81 -15.64 -12.63
CA LYS A 80 2.94 -15.06 -13.39
C LYS A 80 2.52 -14.27 -14.64
N LYS A 81 1.22 -14.26 -14.97
CA LYS A 81 0.64 -13.33 -15.95
C LYS A 81 0.56 -11.88 -15.44
N PHE A 82 0.63 -11.68 -14.12
CA PHE A 82 0.71 -10.36 -13.51
C PHE A 82 2.18 -9.98 -13.29
N SER A 83 2.46 -8.68 -13.32
CA SER A 83 3.76 -8.14 -12.95
C SER A 83 3.59 -6.86 -12.12
N ALA A 84 4.55 -6.59 -11.25
CA ALA A 84 4.59 -5.37 -10.46
C ALA A 84 6.02 -4.84 -10.42
N ARG A 85 6.13 -3.52 -10.44
CA ARG A 85 7.39 -2.80 -10.35
C ARG A 85 7.23 -1.65 -9.36
N GLN A 86 8.23 -1.47 -8.53
CA GLN A 86 8.34 -0.27 -7.70
C GLN A 86 9.12 0.80 -8.46
N GLU A 87 8.54 1.99 -8.53
CA GLU A 87 9.21 3.17 -9.05
C GLU A 87 9.48 4.10 -7.86
N SER A 88 10.76 4.31 -7.54
CA SER A 88 11.15 5.31 -6.56
C SER A 88 11.23 6.66 -7.26
N THR A 89 10.37 7.60 -6.88
CA THR A 89 10.57 9.00 -7.25
C THR A 89 11.80 9.48 -6.49
N LYS A 90 12.95 9.64 -7.16
CA LYS A 90 14.08 10.37 -6.57
C LYS A 90 13.57 11.78 -6.27
N GLY A 91 13.57 12.16 -4.99
CA GLY A 91 13.42 13.56 -4.62
C GLY A 91 14.48 14.37 -5.35
N ILE A 92 14.05 15.45 -6.00
CA ILE A 92 14.90 16.48 -6.59
C ILE A 92 15.66 17.18 -5.47
#